data_AF-A0A353NGG8-F1
#
_entry.id   AF-A0A353NGG8-F1
#
_cell.length_a   1.000
_cell.length_b   1.000
_cell.length_c   1.000
_cell.angle_alpha   90.00
_cell.angle_beta   90.00
_cell.angle_gamma   90.00
#
_symmetry.space_group_name_H-M   'P 1'
#
loop_
_entity.id
_entity.type
_entity.pdbx_description
1 polymer ?
#
loop_
_entity_poly.entity_id
_entity_poly.type
_entity_poly.pdbx_seq_one_letter_code
_entity_poly.pdbx_strand_id
1 'polypeptide(L)'
;MLVEQIAVFLENKSGRLAEITSILADNDINIRALSVADTADFGILRLIVDKVERAKTVLRENGFTVGKTQVIAVEVEDKTGGLANVLQCIKKAGINVEYM
;
A
#
# COMPACT_ATOMS: atom_id res chain seq x y z
N MET A 1 -9.43 11.48 1.37
CA MET A 1 -8.93 11.96 0.05
C MET A 1 -8.66 10.77 -0.85
N LEU A 2 -8.79 10.87 -2.17
CA LEU A 2 -8.31 9.82 -3.07
C LEU A 2 -6.78 9.88 -3.12
N VAL A 3 -6.13 8.74 -2.88
CA VAL A 3 -4.67 8.59 -2.98
C VAL A 3 -4.33 7.43 -3.91
N GLU A 4 -3.18 7.53 -4.57
CA GLU A 4 -2.68 6.46 -5.41
C GLU A 4 -1.82 5.50 -4.60
N GLN A 5 -2.17 4.23 -4.66
CA GLN A 5 -1.43 3.12 -4.06
C GLN A 5 -0.72 2.34 -5.16
N ILE A 6 0.54 1.96 -4.91
CA ILE A 6 1.25 1.00 -5.74
C ILE A 6 1.18 -0.38 -5.08
N ALA A 7 0.95 -1.41 -5.89
CA ALA A 7 0.92 -2.80 -5.45
C ALA A 7 2.05 -3.55 -6.14
N VAL A 8 3.01 -4.03 -5.36
CA VAL A 8 4.18 -4.76 -5.83
C VAL A 8 3.98 -6.23 -5.54
N PHE A 9 4.08 -7.07 -6.57
CA PHE A 9 4.05 -8.52 -6.38
C PHE A 9 5.33 -8.97 -5.65
N LEU A 10 5.16 -9.76 -4.59
CA LEU A 10 6.23 -10.24 -3.74
C LEU A 10 6.23 -11.76 -3.80
N GLU A 11 7.25 -12.33 -4.43
CA GLU A 11 7.53 -13.76 -4.30
C GLU A 11 7.92 -14.07 -2.84
N ASN A 12 7.52 -15.23 -2.32
CA ASN A 12 7.88 -15.67 -0.97
C ASN A 12 9.36 -16.09 -0.91
N LYS A 13 10.25 -15.10 -1.04
CA LYS A 13 11.70 -15.23 -0.98
C LYS A 13 12.24 -14.25 0.06
N SER A 14 13.15 -14.75 0.90
CA SER A 14 13.81 -13.92 1.92
C SER A 14 14.55 -12.75 1.27
N GLY A 15 14.48 -11.57 1.89
CA GLY A 15 15.16 -10.35 1.45
C GLY A 15 14.41 -9.51 0.42
N ARG A 16 13.32 -10.02 -0.20
CA ARG A 16 12.65 -9.30 -1.29
C ARG A 16 12.03 -7.98 -0.87
N LEU A 17 11.49 -7.91 0.36
CA LEU A 17 10.97 -6.66 0.92
C LEU A 17 12.08 -5.62 1.12
N ALA A 18 13.25 -6.06 1.64
CA ALA A 18 14.39 -5.18 1.88
C ALA A 18 14.95 -4.59 0.57
N GLU A 19 14.97 -5.39 -0.50
CA GLU A 19 15.36 -4.95 -1.83
C GLU A 19 14.42 -3.86 -2.37
N ILE A 20 13.10 -4.06 -2.27
CA ILE A 20 12.10 -3.05 -2.67
C ILE A 20 12.34 -1.74 -1.91
N THR A 21 12.47 -1.80 -0.58
CA THR A 21 12.67 -0.59 0.23
C THR A 21 14.00 0.10 -0.07
N SER A 22 15.05 -0.66 -0.40
CA SER A 22 16.35 -0.10 -0.79
C SER A 22 16.27 0.63 -2.13
N ILE A 23 15.63 0.03 -3.15
CA ILE A 23 15.42 0.68 -4.45
C ILE A 23 14.66 2.00 -4.31
N LEU A 24 13.64 2.04 -3.44
CA LEU A 24 12.89 3.27 -3.18
C LEU A 24 13.77 4.33 -2.49
N ALA A 25 14.55 3.93 -1.48
CA ALA A 25 15.46 4.82 -0.76
C ALA A 25 16.56 5.40 -1.69
N ASP A 26 17.19 4.55 -2.50
CA ASP A 26 18.24 4.94 -3.47
C ASP A 26 17.72 5.92 -4.53
N ASN A 27 16.40 6.00 -4.73
CA ASN A 27 15.74 6.91 -5.65
C ASN A 27 15.04 8.08 -4.96
N ASP A 28 15.33 8.33 -3.67
CA ASP A 28 14.74 9.41 -2.86
C ASP A 28 13.20 9.35 -2.84
N ILE A 29 12.64 8.15 -2.66
CA ILE A 29 11.19 7.94 -2.60
C ILE A 29 10.81 7.55 -1.18
N ASN A 30 9.98 8.37 -0.53
CA ASN A 30 9.57 8.11 0.84
C ASN A 30 8.29 7.27 0.89
N ILE A 31 8.23 6.33 1.84
CA ILE A 31 7.05 5.52 2.11
C ILE A 31 6.21 6.22 3.19
N ARG A 32 4.93 6.45 2.90
CA ARG A 32 3.96 7.06 3.83
C ARG A 32 3.15 6.02 4.59
N ALA A 33 2.83 4.91 3.94
CA ALA A 33 2.12 3.78 4.52
C ALA A 33 2.45 2.51 3.75
N LEU A 34 2.38 1.36 4.42
CA LEU A 34 2.52 0.06 3.80
C LEU A 34 1.54 -0.94 4.40
N SER A 35 1.12 -1.91 3.59
CA SER A 35 0.42 -3.12 4.05
C SER A 35 0.93 -4.30 3.23
N VAL A 36 1.05 -5.47 3.84
CA VAL A 36 1.34 -6.72 3.13
C VAL A 36 0.08 -7.57 3.18
N ALA A 37 -0.38 -8.02 2.02
CA ALA A 37 -1.35 -9.10 1.93
C ALA A 37 -0.65 -10.32 1.37
N ASP A 38 -0.49 -11.34 2.20
CA ASP A 38 0.23 -12.56 1.87
C ASP A 38 -0.69 -13.79 1.81
N THR A 39 -0.23 -14.76 1.04
CA THR A 39 -0.67 -16.15 1.02
C THR A 39 0.56 -17.03 1.24
N ALA A 40 0.39 -18.36 1.32
CA ALA A 40 1.52 -19.27 1.50
C ALA A 40 2.61 -19.13 0.41
N ASP A 41 2.21 -18.82 -0.83
CA ASP A 41 3.10 -18.89 -2.00
C ASP A 41 3.59 -17.51 -2.48
N PHE A 42 2.79 -16.46 -2.25
CA PHE A 42 3.11 -15.10 -2.69
C PHE A 42 2.38 -14.06 -1.85
N GLY A 43 2.91 -12.83 -1.88
CA GLY A 43 2.30 -11.67 -1.27
C GLY A 43 2.20 -10.49 -2.22
N ILE A 44 1.43 -9.49 -1.79
CA ILE A 44 1.31 -8.19 -2.43
C ILE A 44 1.70 -7.16 -1.38
N LEU A 45 2.80 -6.47 -1.66
CA LEU A 45 3.21 -5.30 -0.90
C LEU A 45 2.49 -4.08 -1.47
N ARG A 46 1.58 -3.51 -0.70
CA ARG A 46 0.90 -2.26 -1.06
C ARG A 46 1.59 -1.10 -0.36
N LEU A 47 1.88 -0.04 -1.12
CA LEU A 47 2.59 1.14 -0.63
C LEU A 47 1.84 2.40 -1.03
N ILE A 48 1.78 3.35 -0.09
CA ILE A 48 1.56 4.77 -0.39
C ILE A 48 2.92 5.44 -0.33
N VAL A 49 3.34 6.07 -1.42
CA VAL A 49 4.63 6.77 -1.55
C VAL A 49 4.39 8.22 -1.98
N ASP A 50 5.37 9.09 -1.74
CA ASP A 50 5.28 10.49 -2.14
C ASP A 50 5.52 10.72 -3.65
N LYS A 51 6.21 9.79 -4.33
CA LYS A 51 6.54 9.87 -5.77
C LYS A 51 6.06 8.62 -6.54
N VAL A 52 4.75 8.47 -6.70
CA VAL A 52 4.08 7.25 -7.24
C VAL A 52 4.59 6.82 -8.61
N GLU A 53 4.61 7.72 -9.60
CA GLU A 53 5.04 7.34 -10.96
C GLU A 53 6.54 7.02 -11.02
N ARG A 54 7.38 7.74 -10.26
CA ARG A 54 8.81 7.39 -10.15
C ARG A 54 8.99 6.01 -9.52
N ALA A 55 8.27 5.71 -8.44
CA ALA A 55 8.34 4.41 -7.78
C ALA A 55 7.98 3.25 -8.71
N LYS A 56 6.91 3.41 -9.51
CA LYS A 56 6.52 2.43 -10.52
C LYS A 56 7.62 2.19 -11.54
N THR A 57 8.23 3.26 -12.06
CA THR A 57 9.30 3.16 -13.06
C THR A 57 10.51 2.42 -12.49
N VAL A 58 11.06 2.85 -11.36
CA VAL A 58 12.31 2.29 -10.81
C VAL A 58 12.13 0.83 -10.35
N LEU A 59 10.97 0.49 -9.81
CA LEU A 59 10.68 -0.89 -9.42
C LEU A 59 10.53 -1.80 -10.64
N ARG A 60 9.90 -1.33 -11.73
CA ARG A 60 9.81 -2.10 -12.98
C ARG A 60 11.17 -2.29 -13.65
N GLU A 61 12.02 -1.26 -13.64
CA GLU A 61 13.40 -1.34 -14.14
C GLU A 61 14.23 -2.38 -13.36
N ASN A 62 13.91 -2.62 -12.08
CA ASN A 62 14.52 -3.64 -11.23
C ASN A 62 13.77 -4.99 -11.24
N GLY A 63 12.91 -5.22 -12.24
CA GLY A 63 12.27 -6.52 -12.46
C GLY A 63 11.07 -6.83 -11.54
N PHE A 64 10.50 -5.82 -10.88
CA PHE A 64 9.27 -6.00 -10.09
C PHE A 64 8.01 -5.72 -10.92
N THR A 65 6.99 -6.56 -10.72
CA THR A 65 5.65 -6.31 -11.25
C THR A 65 4.91 -5.33 -10.34
N VAL A 66 4.55 -4.16 -10.88
CA VAL A 66 3.89 -3.09 -10.13
C VAL A 66 2.57 -2.67 -10.77
N GLY A 67 1.49 -2.78 -10.00
CA GLY A 67 0.17 -2.23 -10.30
C GLY A 67 -0.07 -0.88 -9.60
N LYS A 68 -1.12 -0.18 -10.03
CA LYS A 68 -1.60 1.07 -9.40
C LYS A 68 -3.10 0.99 -9.17
N THR A 69 -3.55 1.39 -7.98
CA THR A 69 -4.95 1.41 -7.59
C THR A 69 -5.27 2.71 -6.86
N GLN A 70 -6.47 3.25 -7.03
CA GLN A 70 -6.95 4.38 -6.23
C GLN A 70 -7.58 3.86 -4.94
N VAL A 71 -7.20 4.45 -3.80
CA VAL A 71 -7.77 4.14 -2.49
C VAL A 71 -8.17 5.42 -1.77
N ILE A 72 -9.02 5.31 -0.74
CA ILE A 72 -9.47 6.46 0.04
C ILE A 72 -8.67 6.49 1.35
N ALA A 73 -7.88 7.54 1.54
CA ALA A 73 -7.28 7.81 2.85
C ALA A 73 -8.31 8.51 3.75
N VAL A 74 -8.52 7.95 4.93
CA VAL A 74 -9.44 8.45 5.95
C VAL A 74 -8.67 8.71 7.23
N GLU A 75 -8.84 9.91 7.79
CA GLU A 75 -8.30 10.24 9.10
C GLU A 75 -9.15 9.59 10.19
N VAL A 76 -8.48 9.05 11.20
CA VAL A 76 -9.12 8.37 12.32
C VAL A 76 -8.64 9.04 13.60
N GLU A 77 -9.57 9.39 14.48
CA GLU A 77 -9.22 9.91 15.80
C GLU A 77 -8.42 8.87 16.58
N ASP A 78 -7.28 9.28 17.15
CA ASP A 78 -6.42 8.43 17.99
C ASP A 78 -7.02 8.26 19.40
N LYS A 79 -8.12 7.51 19.46
CA LYS A 79 -8.82 7.13 20.69
C LYS A 79 -9.58 5.82 20.49
N THR A 80 -9.91 5.15 21.59
CA THR A 80 -10.73 3.95 21.56
C THR A 80 -12.03 4.17 20.77
N GLY A 81 -12.27 3.34 19.77
CA GLY A 81 -13.47 3.42 18.92
C GLY A 81 -13.40 4.41 17.75
N GLY A 82 -12.31 5.17 17.56
CA GLY A 82 -12.16 6.11 16.45
C GLY A 82 -12.43 5.47 15.08
N LEU A 83 -11.77 4.35 14.79
CA LEU A 83 -11.99 3.60 13.53
C LEU A 83 -13.40 3.02 13.45
N ALA A 84 -13.96 2.55 14.58
CA ALA A 84 -15.30 1.99 14.62
C ALA A 84 -16.34 3.04 14.20
N ASN A 85 -16.20 4.29 14.63
CA ASN A 85 -17.08 5.38 14.23
C ASN A 85 -17.04 5.62 12.72
N VAL A 86 -15.84 5.64 12.12
CA VAL A 86 -15.66 5.76 10.67
C VAL A 86 -16.34 4.61 9.93
N LEU A 87 -16.10 3.37 10.35
CA LEU A 87 -16.67 2.18 9.71
C LEU A 87 -18.20 2.09 9.87
N GLN A 88 -18.78 2.62 10.94
CA GLN A 88 -20.24 2.71 11.09
C GLN A 88 -20.88 3.63 10.04
N CYS A 89 -20.22 4.72 9.66
CA CYS A 89 -20.69 5.59 8.59
C CYS A 89 -20.70 4.87 7.24
N ILE A 90 -19.61 4.14 6.94
CA ILE A 90 -19.48 3.34 5.70
C ILE A 90 -20.54 2.24 5.65
N LYS A 91 -20.75 1.53 6.77
CA LYS A 91 -21.79 0.50 6.90
C LYS A 91 -23.19 1.06 6.66
N LYS A 92 -23.53 2.22 7.24
CA LYS A 92 -24.83 2.88 7.05
C LYS A 92 -25.08 3.29 5.60
N ALA A 93 -24.02 3.60 4.85
CA ALA A 93 -24.09 3.89 3.43
C ALA A 93 -24.20 2.63 2.55
N GLY A 94 -24.11 1.42 3.13
CA GLY A 94 -24.16 0.16 2.38
C GLY A 94 -22.92 -0.09 1.53
N ILE A 95 -21.78 0.53 1.86
CA ILE A 95 -20.52 0.41 1.12
C ILE A 95 -19.68 -0.70 1.75
N ASN A 96 -19.14 -1.60 0.93
CA ASN A 96 -18.21 -2.63 1.40
C ASN A 96 -16.78 -2.09 1.51
N VAL A 97 -16.03 -2.56 2.51
CA VAL A 97 -14.59 -2.30 2.65
C VAL A 97 -13.85 -3.56 2.21
N GLU A 98 -13.17 -3.52 1.07
CA GLU A 98 -12.45 -4.69 0.54
C GLU A 98 -11.16 -4.99 1.33
N TYR A 99 -10.41 -3.94 1.68
CA TYR A 99 -9.20 -3.98 2.50
C TYR A 99 -8.93 -2.58 3.09
N MET A 100 -8.07 -2.52 4.10
CA MET A 100 -7.53 -1.28 4.69
C MET A 100 -6.02 -1.40 4.80
#